data_AF-A0A239ZJH9-F1
#
_entry.id   AF-A0A239ZJH9-F1
#
_cell.length_a   1.000
_cell.length_b   1.000
_cell.length_c   1.000
_cell.angle_alpha   90.00
_cell.angle_beta   90.00
_cell.angle_gamma   90.00
#
_symmetry.space_group_name_H-M   'P 1'
#
loop_
_entity.id
_entity.type
_entity.pdbx_description
1 polymer ?
#
loop_
_entity_poly.entity_id
_entity_poly.type
_entity_poly.pdbx_seq_one_letter_code
_entity_poly.pdbx_strand_id
1 'polypeptide(L)'
;MSKLRSKLFIVMMSAMLLVTAAGCGSDNMIGNMLSSMSEDEAQRGKGINSDLKDPVYTYEAVVNAAPGVVHQRKVPYGFYSQKGGDDEYEIWSSHVIKQFKDVKPVPDDASEAEINRLFNQILYVSALDYEPVEELDRYAYLVFQKDRIHPFTKQPIKENAQLNLEIVLDASGSMVNEIKGQSMMDIAKNSINEILATLPDNANVGLRVFGHLGDNTAEKRTESCGANELLQPITKLDREKIKSSMTPIQPTGWTSVAKSIEKGASDLSQFTGEKDVNILYIITDGIETCDGDPVAEAEKLKGGKTNVILGIIGLNVDANQDALLRQIAEAGGGYYASANEADTLTSELYRIHELANAQYEWQTLNDEVLNRLKASHASGRLYNGFLAGQALSERINIGSTIECLQSDDLKIIKPFGNVYKALDKKAGERQKIIEKLLEDKLAEVEKADAEYIKSVAGRKGETVAYMPSTSRVDKFSRYYIKREERPDTTAAQQKDGQKLEEKRQPDK
;
A
#
# COMPACT_ATOMS: atom_id res chain seq x y z
N MET A 1 26.85 81.37 -13.67
CA MET A 1 28.24 80.94 -13.96
C MET A 1 28.20 79.44 -14.20
N SER A 2 28.06 79.03 -15.48
CA SER A 2 29.06 78.24 -16.25
C SER A 2 29.33 76.84 -15.65
N LYS A 3 29.18 75.69 -16.32
CA LYS A 3 29.16 75.27 -17.73
C LYS A 3 28.57 73.82 -17.73
N LEU A 4 27.62 73.48 -18.60
CA LEU A 4 27.80 72.64 -19.82
C LEU A 4 28.35 71.21 -19.54
N ARG A 5 27.84 70.09 -20.08
CA ARG A 5 26.74 69.82 -21.04
C ARG A 5 26.62 68.29 -21.28
N SER A 6 25.37 67.83 -21.49
CA SER A 6 24.92 66.92 -22.59
C SER A 6 25.21 65.41 -22.47
N LYS A 7 24.25 64.47 -22.63
CA LYS A 7 23.22 64.29 -23.68
C LYS A 7 22.03 63.47 -23.12
N LEU A 8 20.76 63.90 -23.31
CA LEU A 8 19.75 63.38 -24.28
C LEU A 8 19.37 61.90 -24.02
N PHE A 9 18.11 61.45 -23.91
CA PHE A 9 16.81 61.97 -24.36
C PHE A 9 15.69 61.38 -23.48
N ILE A 10 14.72 62.24 -23.15
CA ILE A 10 13.40 61.99 -22.56
C ILE A 10 12.45 61.52 -23.65
N VAL A 11 11.53 60.59 -23.39
CA VAL A 11 10.08 60.65 -23.74
C VAL A 11 9.44 59.38 -23.14
N MET A 12 8.29 59.31 -22.49
CA MET A 12 7.33 60.23 -21.88
C MET A 12 6.14 59.35 -21.49
N MET A 13 5.55 59.58 -20.31
CA MET A 13 4.13 59.32 -19.97
C MET A 13 3.62 57.86 -19.96
N SER A 14 2.88 57.38 -18.97
CA SER A 14 2.01 58.07 -18.02
C SER A 14 1.91 57.27 -16.72
N ALA A 15 1.99 57.99 -15.61
CA ALA A 15 1.35 57.56 -14.37
C ALA A 15 -0.16 57.73 -14.52
N MET A 16 -0.93 56.69 -14.22
CA MET A 16 -2.23 56.89 -13.57
C MET A 16 -2.57 55.66 -12.73
N LEU A 17 -2.82 55.93 -11.45
CA LEU A 17 -3.28 55.02 -10.42
C LEU A 17 -4.44 54.13 -10.88
N LEU A 18 -4.38 52.85 -10.50
CA LEU A 18 -5.54 52.15 -9.93
C LEU A 18 -5.02 51.08 -8.96
N VAL A 19 -5.30 51.30 -7.69
CA VAL A 19 -5.17 50.30 -6.63
C VAL A 19 -6.25 49.24 -6.89
N THR A 20 -5.84 48.03 -7.24
CA THR A 20 -6.66 46.81 -7.08
C THR A 20 -5.77 45.69 -6.59
N ALA A 21 -6.15 45.11 -5.45
CA ALA A 21 -5.51 43.98 -4.82
C ALA A 21 -5.54 42.73 -5.71
N ALA A 22 -4.40 42.04 -5.85
CA ALA A 22 -4.31 40.61 -6.14
C ALA A 22 -2.95 40.10 -5.65
N GLY A 23 -2.98 38.97 -4.95
CA GLY A 23 -1.94 38.48 -4.06
C GLY A 23 -0.66 37.99 -4.73
N CYS A 24 0.34 37.80 -3.86
CA CYS A 24 1.63 37.20 -4.14
C CYS A 24 1.48 35.86 -4.89
N GLY A 25 2.02 35.81 -6.10
CA GLY A 25 2.37 34.54 -6.74
C GLY A 25 3.56 33.93 -6.03
N SER A 26 3.36 32.73 -5.48
CA SER A 26 4.44 31.80 -5.21
C SER A 26 4.90 31.21 -6.54
N ASP A 27 6.14 31.49 -6.93
CA ASP A 27 6.79 30.82 -8.06
C ASP A 27 6.77 29.31 -7.82
N ASN A 28 5.98 28.62 -8.65
CA ASN A 28 5.75 27.19 -8.59
C ASN A 28 6.92 26.45 -9.26
N MET A 29 8.08 26.44 -8.60
CA MET A 29 9.28 25.70 -9.03
C MET A 29 9.06 24.18 -9.07
N ILE A 30 8.07 23.66 -8.32
CA ILE A 30 7.68 22.23 -8.31
C ILE A 30 6.80 21.89 -9.53
N GLY A 31 5.85 22.76 -9.89
CA GLY A 31 4.98 22.56 -11.05
C GLY A 31 5.72 22.52 -12.40
N ASN A 32 6.77 23.32 -12.57
CA ASN A 32 7.59 23.32 -13.79
C ASN A 32 8.57 22.12 -13.88
N MET A 33 8.85 21.43 -12.78
CA MET A 33 9.76 20.28 -12.76
C MET A 33 9.03 18.96 -13.06
N LEU A 34 7.76 18.85 -12.63
CA LEU A 34 6.88 17.71 -12.91
C LEU A 34 6.32 17.72 -14.34
N SER A 35 6.21 18.89 -14.98
CA SER A 35 5.64 19.02 -16.33
C SER A 35 6.52 18.46 -17.46
N SER A 36 7.74 18.00 -17.18
CA SER A 36 8.65 17.41 -18.18
C SER A 36 9.00 15.95 -17.93
N MET A 37 8.39 15.31 -16.93
CA MET A 37 8.69 13.94 -16.53
C MET A 37 7.55 13.01 -16.97
N SER A 38 7.90 11.80 -17.39
CA SER A 38 6.89 10.73 -17.54
C SER A 38 6.33 10.33 -16.18
N GLU A 39 5.13 9.73 -16.15
CA GLU A 39 4.52 9.26 -14.91
C GLU A 39 5.42 8.31 -14.12
N ASP A 40 6.07 7.37 -14.80
CA ASP A 40 7.03 6.44 -14.18
C ASP A 40 8.19 7.15 -13.49
N GLU A 41 8.71 8.24 -14.09
CA GLU A 41 9.79 9.03 -13.52
C GLU A 41 9.32 9.88 -12.34
N ALA A 42 8.09 10.40 -12.41
CA ALA A 42 7.45 11.13 -11.33
C ALA A 42 7.20 10.21 -10.12
N GLN A 43 6.92 8.93 -10.37
CA GLN A 43 6.68 7.94 -9.33
C GLN A 43 7.96 7.31 -8.74
N ARG A 44 9.01 6.98 -9.53
CA ARG A 44 10.09 6.05 -9.09
C ARG A 44 11.49 6.62 -8.78
N GLY A 45 11.86 7.84 -9.21
CA GLY A 45 13.17 8.45 -8.87
C GLY A 45 14.46 7.69 -9.30
N LYS A 46 15.67 8.17 -8.89
CA LYS A 46 17.02 7.70 -9.33
C LYS A 46 17.49 6.32 -8.78
N GLY A 47 16.62 5.49 -8.22
CA GLY A 47 16.95 4.14 -7.71
C GLY A 47 17.94 4.11 -6.53
N ILE A 48 18.81 3.09 -6.44
CA ILE A 48 19.76 2.87 -5.32
C ILE A 48 20.76 4.04 -5.10
N ASN A 49 20.99 4.88 -6.10
CA ASN A 49 21.87 6.04 -6.02
C ASN A 49 21.12 7.36 -5.78
N SER A 50 19.80 7.30 -5.56
CA SER A 50 18.98 8.44 -5.15
C SER A 50 19.32 8.92 -3.74
N ASP A 51 18.66 9.99 -3.31
CA ASP A 51 18.75 10.50 -1.94
C ASP A 51 17.90 9.61 -1.01
N LEU A 52 18.46 8.46 -0.63
CA LEU A 52 17.81 7.49 0.24
C LEU A 52 17.75 8.02 1.68
N LYS A 53 16.53 8.22 2.18
CA LYS A 53 16.29 8.69 3.55
C LYS A 53 16.79 7.70 4.59
N ASP A 54 17.23 8.22 5.73
CA ASP A 54 17.56 7.40 6.88
C ASP A 54 16.33 6.65 7.41
N PRO A 55 16.50 5.40 7.89
CA PRO A 55 15.40 4.62 8.43
C PRO A 55 14.85 5.25 9.71
N VAL A 56 13.53 5.36 9.79
CA VAL A 56 12.81 5.79 11.00
C VAL A 56 12.43 4.55 11.80
N TYR A 57 12.73 4.57 13.10
CA TYR A 57 12.50 3.42 13.99
C TYR A 57 11.28 3.64 14.88
N THR A 58 10.10 3.66 14.26
CA THR A 58 8.82 3.45 14.94
C THR A 58 8.16 2.19 14.39
N TYR A 59 7.20 1.63 15.14
CA TYR A 59 6.47 0.46 14.67
C TYR A 59 5.85 0.70 13.29
N GLU A 60 5.14 1.81 13.15
CA GLU A 60 4.46 2.22 11.92
C GLU A 60 5.44 2.47 10.78
N ALA A 61 6.59 3.07 11.05
CA ALA A 61 7.59 3.31 10.02
C ALA A 61 8.23 2.02 9.51
N VAL A 62 8.36 0.99 10.36
CA VAL A 62 8.95 -0.30 9.98
C VAL A 62 7.97 -1.14 9.17
N VAL A 63 6.73 -1.29 9.65
CA VAL A 63 5.73 -2.14 8.96
C VAL A 63 5.16 -1.51 7.70
N ASN A 64 5.32 -0.19 7.52
CA ASN A 64 4.94 0.51 6.28
C ASN A 64 6.17 0.90 5.43
N ALA A 65 7.37 0.41 5.75
CA ALA A 65 8.55 0.64 4.92
C ALA A 65 8.43 -0.12 3.59
N ALA A 66 9.04 0.41 2.53
CA ALA A 66 9.19 -0.31 1.27
C ALA A 66 9.94 -1.61 1.54
N PRO A 67 9.50 -2.73 0.95
CA PRO A 67 10.36 -3.90 0.87
C PRO A 67 11.60 -3.59 0.03
N GLY A 68 12.68 -4.31 0.30
CA GLY A 68 13.87 -4.26 -0.53
C GLY A 68 13.57 -4.70 -1.96
N VAL A 69 14.21 -4.07 -2.94
CA VAL A 69 14.00 -4.37 -4.37
C VAL A 69 14.46 -5.78 -4.79
N VAL A 70 15.21 -6.47 -3.93
CA VAL A 70 15.58 -7.89 -4.10
C VAL A 70 15.00 -8.67 -2.94
N HIS A 71 14.01 -9.51 -3.24
CA HIS A 71 13.31 -10.29 -2.23
C HIS A 71 14.24 -11.28 -1.51
N GLN A 72 13.90 -11.62 -0.27
CA GLN A 72 14.71 -12.52 0.55
C GLN A 72 14.68 -13.94 -0.02
N ARG A 73 15.75 -14.70 0.22
CA ARG A 73 15.72 -16.16 0.04
C ARG A 73 14.60 -16.74 0.91
N LYS A 74 14.04 -17.89 0.53
CA LYS A 74 13.28 -18.73 1.46
C LYS A 74 14.21 -19.22 2.57
N VAL A 75 14.44 -18.40 3.58
CA VAL A 75 15.18 -18.79 4.79
C VAL A 75 14.25 -19.52 5.75
N PRO A 76 14.76 -20.50 6.51
CA PRO A 76 13.92 -21.27 7.43
C PRO A 76 13.34 -20.36 8.51
N TYR A 77 12.02 -20.18 8.46
CA TYR A 77 11.26 -19.67 9.59
C TYR A 77 11.09 -20.79 10.63
N GLY A 78 10.79 -20.43 11.88
CA GLY A 78 10.48 -21.39 12.93
C GLY A 78 9.51 -22.51 12.47
N PHE A 79 9.82 -23.75 12.85
CA PHE A 79 9.14 -25.04 12.59
C PHE A 79 8.71 -25.42 11.15
N TYR A 80 8.66 -24.51 10.19
CA TYR A 80 8.39 -24.81 8.78
C TYR A 80 9.68 -24.59 7.97
N SER A 81 10.57 -25.57 8.05
CA SER A 81 11.82 -25.58 7.31
C SER A 81 11.55 -25.80 5.82
N GLN A 82 11.81 -24.80 4.99
CA GLN A 82 12.16 -25.04 3.59
C GLN A 82 13.66 -24.87 3.46
N LYS A 83 14.35 -25.93 3.04
CA LYS A 83 15.73 -25.82 2.58
C LYS A 83 15.66 -25.16 1.20
N GLY A 84 16.04 -23.90 1.09
CA GLY A 84 16.41 -23.34 -0.21
C GLY A 84 17.58 -24.15 -0.78
N GLY A 85 17.53 -24.49 -2.07
CA GLY A 85 18.64 -25.13 -2.77
C GLY A 85 19.76 -24.14 -3.09
N ASP A 86 20.94 -24.65 -3.45
CA ASP A 86 22.08 -23.82 -3.86
C ASP A 86 21.72 -22.90 -5.06
N ASP A 87 20.87 -23.39 -5.97
CA ASP A 87 20.34 -22.64 -7.12
C ASP A 87 19.60 -21.33 -6.71
N GLU A 88 18.89 -21.32 -5.57
CA GLU A 88 18.18 -20.12 -5.10
C GLU A 88 19.13 -19.03 -4.61
N TYR A 89 20.25 -19.41 -4.00
CA TYR A 89 21.25 -18.47 -3.53
C TYR A 89 22.00 -17.81 -4.69
N GLU A 90 22.38 -18.60 -5.70
CA GLU A 90 23.04 -18.07 -6.90
C GLU A 90 22.15 -17.05 -7.62
N ILE A 91 20.87 -17.37 -7.79
CA ILE A 91 19.89 -16.45 -8.38
C ILE A 91 19.79 -15.17 -7.55
N TRP A 92 19.54 -15.29 -6.25
CA TRP A 92 19.38 -14.15 -5.36
C TRP A 92 20.62 -13.25 -5.35
N SER A 93 21.80 -13.84 -5.19
CA SER A 93 23.06 -13.10 -5.13
C SER A 93 23.37 -12.40 -6.45
N SER A 94 23.03 -13.00 -7.60
CA SER A 94 23.16 -12.35 -8.90
C SER A 94 22.33 -11.05 -9.01
N HIS A 95 21.13 -11.04 -8.43
CA HIS A 95 20.27 -9.85 -8.41
C HIS A 95 20.82 -8.77 -7.47
N VAL A 96 21.32 -9.16 -6.30
CA VAL A 96 22.00 -8.23 -5.39
C VAL A 96 23.21 -7.60 -6.08
N ILE A 97 24.07 -8.42 -6.70
CA ILE A 97 25.25 -7.97 -7.43
C ILE A 97 24.86 -6.97 -8.52
N LYS A 98 23.79 -7.24 -9.27
CA LYS A 98 23.28 -6.34 -10.30
C LYS A 98 22.83 -4.98 -9.74
N GLN A 99 22.16 -4.94 -8.59
CA GLN A 99 21.76 -3.65 -7.97
C GLN A 99 22.96 -2.81 -7.55
N PHE A 100 24.03 -3.46 -7.08
CA PHE A 100 25.20 -2.79 -6.52
C PHE A 100 26.31 -2.50 -7.55
N LYS A 101 26.20 -2.96 -8.79
CA LYS A 101 27.26 -2.88 -9.80
C LYS A 101 27.81 -1.46 -10.04
N ASP A 102 26.94 -0.44 -9.96
CA ASP A 102 27.31 0.97 -10.17
C ASP A 102 27.54 1.75 -8.86
N VAL A 103 27.52 1.06 -7.72
CA VAL A 103 27.85 1.66 -6.41
C VAL A 103 29.36 1.74 -6.28
N LYS A 104 29.86 2.92 -5.89
CA LYS A 104 31.30 3.17 -5.77
C LYS A 104 31.88 2.38 -4.58
N PRO A 105 33.11 1.86 -4.70
CA PRO A 105 33.82 1.29 -3.56
C PRO A 105 33.92 2.26 -2.40
N VAL A 106 33.75 1.74 -1.19
CA VAL A 106 33.81 2.48 0.07
C VAL A 106 35.11 2.09 0.80
N PRO A 107 35.98 3.06 1.11
CA PRO A 107 37.29 2.77 1.69
C PRO A 107 37.18 2.29 3.15
N ASP A 108 38.19 1.56 3.63
CA ASP A 108 38.17 0.93 4.97
C ASP A 108 38.24 1.94 6.13
N ASP A 109 38.58 3.20 5.83
CA ASP A 109 38.59 4.36 6.74
C ASP A 109 37.41 5.32 6.47
N ALA A 110 36.38 4.86 5.77
CA ALA A 110 35.19 5.64 5.44
C ALA A 110 34.55 6.30 6.68
N SER A 111 34.03 7.49 6.45
CA SER A 111 33.28 8.24 7.45
C SER A 111 31.97 7.56 7.82
N GLU A 112 31.41 7.93 8.98
CA GLU A 112 30.10 7.45 9.40
C GLU A 112 28.99 7.80 8.39
N ALA A 113 29.08 8.95 7.72
CA ALA A 113 28.14 9.35 6.69
C ALA A 113 28.17 8.43 5.46
N GLU A 114 29.36 8.01 5.02
CA GLU A 114 29.52 7.05 3.92
C GLU A 114 29.00 5.65 4.30
N ILE A 115 29.25 5.23 5.55
CA ILE A 115 28.74 3.96 6.08
C ILE A 115 27.21 3.99 6.17
N ASN A 116 26.62 5.09 6.66
CA ASN A 116 25.16 5.26 6.72
C ASN A 116 24.53 5.25 5.34
N ARG A 117 25.13 5.96 4.38
CA ARG A 117 24.67 5.94 2.99
C ARG A 117 24.68 4.53 2.41
N LEU A 118 25.78 3.79 2.59
CA LEU A 118 25.86 2.41 2.11
C LEU A 118 24.84 1.50 2.83
N PHE A 119 24.61 1.71 4.13
CA PHE A 119 23.58 0.97 4.86
C PHE A 119 22.17 1.24 4.31
N ASN A 120 21.83 2.50 3.98
CA ASN A 120 20.56 2.83 3.35
C ASN A 120 20.41 2.18 1.97
N GLN A 121 21.50 2.06 1.21
CA GLN A 121 21.50 1.32 -0.07
C GLN A 121 21.27 -0.18 0.15
N ILE A 122 21.83 -0.77 1.21
CA ILE A 122 21.56 -2.15 1.60
C ILE A 122 20.09 -2.32 1.97
N LEU A 123 19.49 -1.41 2.74
CA LEU A 123 18.07 -1.46 3.06
C LEU A 123 17.19 -1.34 1.82
N TYR A 124 17.51 -0.42 0.90
CA TYR A 124 16.82 -0.30 -0.39
C TYR A 124 16.81 -1.62 -1.18
N VAL A 125 17.87 -2.42 -1.08
CA VAL A 125 17.96 -3.72 -1.78
C VAL A 125 17.34 -4.87 -1.00
N SER A 126 17.50 -4.89 0.33
CA SER A 126 17.37 -6.12 1.12
C SER A 126 16.46 -6.01 2.36
N ALA A 127 15.83 -4.84 2.58
CA ALA A 127 14.86 -4.69 3.66
C ALA A 127 13.72 -5.70 3.53
N LEU A 128 13.21 -6.16 4.67
CA LEU A 128 12.10 -7.11 4.70
C LEU A 128 10.77 -6.37 4.47
N ASP A 129 9.85 -7.01 3.76
CA ASP A 129 8.43 -6.65 3.78
C ASP A 129 7.84 -7.11 5.12
N TYR A 130 7.76 -6.19 6.10
CA TYR A 130 7.30 -6.53 7.44
C TYR A 130 5.79 -6.68 7.48
N GLU A 131 5.33 -7.89 7.74
CA GLU A 131 3.92 -8.18 7.99
C GLU A 131 3.51 -7.54 9.33
N PRO A 132 2.48 -6.66 9.33
CA PRO A 132 2.04 -6.00 10.55
C PRO A 132 1.36 -7.01 11.49
N VAL A 133 1.46 -6.72 12.78
CA VAL A 133 0.77 -7.43 13.86
C VAL A 133 -0.72 -7.13 13.68
N GLU A 134 -1.52 -8.18 13.52
CA GLU A 134 -2.94 -7.99 13.30
C GLU A 134 -3.65 -7.57 14.60
N GLU A 135 -4.46 -6.52 14.49
CA GLU A 135 -5.30 -6.01 15.57
C GLU A 135 -6.51 -6.93 15.80
N LEU A 136 -7.23 -6.71 16.91
CA LEU A 136 -8.39 -7.53 17.29
C LEU A 136 -9.54 -7.49 16.28
N ASP A 137 -9.60 -6.48 15.41
CA ASP A 137 -10.61 -6.41 14.36
C ASP A 137 -10.42 -7.43 13.24
N ARG A 138 -9.27 -8.12 13.21
CA ARG A 138 -9.02 -9.28 12.35
C ARG A 138 -9.33 -10.61 13.04
N TYR A 139 -9.49 -10.62 14.35
CA TYR A 139 -9.79 -11.83 15.11
C TYR A 139 -11.28 -12.11 15.03
N ALA A 140 -11.70 -13.31 15.44
CA ALA A 140 -13.14 -13.55 15.59
C ALA A 140 -13.72 -12.57 16.63
N TYR A 141 -14.96 -12.13 16.44
CA TYR A 141 -15.60 -11.24 17.40
C TYR A 141 -17.09 -11.51 17.54
N LEU A 142 -17.71 -10.90 18.56
CA LEU A 142 -19.14 -11.02 18.80
C LEU A 142 -19.81 -9.67 18.58
N VAL A 143 -20.89 -9.68 17.81
CA VAL A 143 -21.84 -8.56 17.76
C VAL A 143 -22.94 -8.85 18.76
N PHE A 144 -23.19 -7.92 19.67
CA PHE A 144 -24.28 -8.04 20.65
C PHE A 144 -25.56 -7.48 20.06
N GLN A 145 -26.65 -8.26 20.10
CA GLN A 145 -27.92 -7.89 19.47
C GLN A 145 -28.51 -6.60 20.07
N LYS A 146 -28.27 -6.36 21.37
CA LYS A 146 -28.72 -5.16 22.07
C LYS A 146 -27.97 -3.91 21.64
N ASP A 147 -26.69 -4.05 21.31
CA ASP A 147 -25.82 -2.90 21.05
C ASP A 147 -25.84 -2.52 19.57
N ARG A 148 -25.92 -3.53 18.68
CA ARG A 148 -25.88 -3.36 17.21
C ARG A 148 -24.73 -2.44 16.75
N ILE A 149 -23.54 -2.60 17.33
CA ILE A 149 -22.31 -1.90 16.93
C ILE A 149 -21.18 -2.90 16.76
N HIS A 150 -20.28 -2.61 15.83
CA HIS A 150 -19.03 -3.35 15.69
C HIS A 150 -18.15 -3.11 16.93
N PRO A 151 -17.60 -4.15 17.58
CA PRO A 151 -16.93 -4.01 18.88
C PRO A 151 -15.65 -3.17 18.84
N PHE A 152 -14.96 -3.11 17.69
CA PHE A 152 -13.70 -2.37 17.54
C PHE A 152 -13.89 -1.01 16.85
N THR A 153 -14.39 -0.99 15.61
CA THR A 153 -14.64 0.26 14.84
C THR A 153 -15.76 1.15 15.39
N LYS A 154 -16.61 0.62 16.28
CA LYS A 154 -17.81 1.30 16.84
C LYS A 154 -18.83 1.74 15.79
N GLN A 155 -18.70 1.26 14.55
CA GLN A 155 -19.66 1.55 13.50
C GLN A 155 -20.99 0.82 13.77
N PRO A 156 -22.14 1.47 13.51
CA PRO A 156 -23.44 0.82 13.62
C PRO A 156 -23.55 -0.37 12.68
N ILE A 157 -24.12 -1.45 13.18
CA ILE A 157 -24.42 -2.64 12.42
C ILE A 157 -25.81 -2.52 11.80
N LYS A 158 -25.86 -2.57 10.47
CA LYS A 158 -27.11 -2.53 9.71
C LYS A 158 -27.42 -3.91 9.12
N GLU A 159 -28.34 -4.61 9.75
CA GLU A 159 -28.92 -5.85 9.20
C GLU A 159 -29.70 -5.57 7.92
N ASN A 160 -29.53 -6.44 6.92
CA ASN A 160 -30.17 -6.30 5.60
C ASN A 160 -29.91 -4.90 5.00
N ALA A 161 -28.68 -4.42 5.12
CA ALA A 161 -28.25 -3.19 4.50
C ALA A 161 -28.38 -3.29 2.97
N GLN A 162 -28.73 -2.18 2.34
CA GLN A 162 -28.58 -2.05 0.90
C GLN A 162 -27.14 -1.62 0.64
N LEU A 163 -26.32 -2.56 0.15
CA LEU A 163 -24.97 -2.24 -0.28
C LEU A 163 -25.03 -1.43 -1.57
N ASN A 164 -24.35 -0.28 -1.59
CA ASN A 164 -24.05 0.50 -2.79
C ASN A 164 -22.52 0.62 -2.87
N LEU A 165 -21.94 -0.04 -3.85
CA LEU A 165 -20.50 -0.10 -4.06
C LEU A 165 -20.15 0.58 -5.38
N GLU A 166 -19.22 1.51 -5.36
CA GLU A 166 -18.56 1.99 -6.57
C GLU A 166 -17.10 1.53 -6.55
N ILE A 167 -16.72 0.77 -7.57
CA ILE A 167 -15.34 0.32 -7.78
C ILE A 167 -14.67 1.30 -8.75
N VAL A 168 -13.55 1.86 -8.35
CA VAL A 168 -12.68 2.69 -9.18
C VAL A 168 -11.46 1.86 -9.58
N LEU A 169 -11.32 1.62 -10.88
CA LEU A 169 -10.17 0.94 -11.46
C LEU A 169 -9.19 1.97 -12.00
N ASP A 170 -7.97 1.93 -11.48
CA ASP A 170 -6.83 2.63 -12.08
C ASP A 170 -6.42 1.96 -13.40
N ALA A 171 -6.42 2.75 -14.47
CA ALA A 171 -5.88 2.38 -15.78
C ALA A 171 -4.77 3.32 -16.22
N SER A 172 -4.01 3.85 -15.27
CA SER A 172 -2.76 4.55 -15.52
C SER A 172 -1.77 3.64 -16.25
N GLY A 173 -0.76 4.24 -16.89
CA GLY A 173 0.23 3.49 -17.66
C GLY A 173 1.07 2.57 -16.79
N SER A 174 1.27 2.91 -15.51
CA SER A 174 2.01 2.08 -14.57
C SER A 174 1.33 0.72 -14.34
N MET A 175 0.00 0.62 -14.51
CA MET A 175 -0.77 -0.63 -14.42
C MET A 175 -0.44 -1.67 -15.51
N VAL A 176 0.37 -1.30 -16.52
CA VAL A 176 0.95 -2.24 -17.49
C VAL A 176 2.05 -3.10 -16.87
N ASN A 177 2.68 -2.65 -15.77
CA ASN A 177 3.72 -3.42 -15.13
C ASN A 177 3.15 -4.77 -14.66
N GLU A 178 4.00 -5.78 -14.62
CA GLU A 178 3.59 -7.13 -14.28
C GLU A 178 3.92 -7.45 -12.82
N ILE A 179 3.02 -8.17 -12.16
CA ILE A 179 3.33 -8.94 -10.96
C ILE A 179 3.16 -10.40 -11.37
N LYS A 180 4.22 -11.22 -11.24
CA LYS A 180 4.15 -12.67 -11.53
C LYS A 180 3.81 -13.02 -12.98
N GLY A 181 4.27 -12.19 -13.93
CA GLY A 181 4.02 -12.38 -15.36
C GLY A 181 2.59 -12.10 -15.80
N GLN A 182 1.80 -11.49 -14.91
CA GLN A 182 0.46 -11.01 -15.18
C GLN A 182 0.46 -9.49 -14.98
N SER A 183 -0.17 -8.75 -15.90
CA SER A 183 -0.26 -7.29 -15.75
C SER A 183 -1.04 -6.93 -14.48
N MET A 184 -0.66 -5.84 -13.81
CA MET A 184 -1.39 -5.34 -12.64
C MET A 184 -2.85 -5.02 -13.00
N MET A 185 -3.09 -4.56 -14.23
CA MET A 185 -4.43 -4.43 -14.80
C MET A 185 -5.21 -5.76 -14.79
N ASP A 186 -4.62 -6.86 -15.25
CA ASP A 186 -5.30 -8.17 -15.24
C ASP A 186 -5.52 -8.69 -13.81
N ILE A 187 -4.58 -8.44 -12.89
CA ILE A 187 -4.74 -8.76 -11.47
C ILE A 187 -5.93 -8.00 -10.89
N ALA A 188 -5.99 -6.68 -11.10
CA ALA A 188 -7.09 -5.84 -10.64
C ALA A 188 -8.43 -6.34 -11.19
N LYS A 189 -8.51 -6.62 -12.50
CA LYS A 189 -9.73 -7.17 -13.14
C LYS A 189 -10.15 -8.52 -12.56
N ASN A 190 -9.20 -9.44 -12.36
CA ASN A 190 -9.47 -10.75 -11.79
C ASN A 190 -9.99 -10.64 -10.36
N SER A 191 -9.32 -9.86 -9.52
CA SER A 191 -9.76 -9.71 -8.16
C SER A 191 -11.11 -9.02 -8.07
N ILE A 192 -11.39 -7.99 -8.89
CA ILE A 192 -12.75 -7.41 -8.97
C ILE A 192 -13.78 -8.52 -9.26
N ASN A 193 -13.52 -9.40 -10.23
CA ASN A 193 -14.43 -10.51 -10.54
C ASN A 193 -14.66 -11.45 -9.34
N GLU A 194 -13.62 -11.74 -8.56
CA GLU A 194 -13.73 -12.55 -7.34
C GLU A 194 -14.61 -11.88 -6.29
N ILE A 195 -14.49 -10.57 -6.07
CA ILE A 195 -15.40 -9.85 -5.15
C ILE A 195 -16.83 -9.96 -5.64
N LEU A 196 -17.06 -9.66 -6.92
CA LEU A 196 -18.41 -9.61 -7.48
C LEU A 196 -19.12 -10.95 -7.25
N ALA A 197 -18.40 -12.08 -7.29
CA ALA A 197 -18.92 -13.40 -6.98
C ALA A 197 -19.34 -13.57 -5.50
N THR A 198 -18.74 -12.82 -4.58
CA THR A 198 -19.01 -12.87 -3.13
C THR A 198 -20.07 -11.86 -2.66
N LEU A 199 -20.37 -10.84 -3.47
CA LEU A 199 -21.38 -9.83 -3.16
C LEU A 199 -22.80 -10.42 -3.25
N PRO A 200 -23.76 -9.94 -2.45
CA PRO A 200 -25.13 -10.39 -2.56
C PRO A 200 -25.78 -9.92 -3.86
N ASP A 201 -26.73 -10.72 -4.37
CA ASP A 201 -27.42 -10.43 -5.63
C ASP A 201 -28.26 -9.14 -5.62
N ASN A 202 -28.58 -8.61 -4.44
CA ASN A 202 -29.29 -7.35 -4.29
C ASN A 202 -28.37 -6.14 -4.08
N ALA A 203 -27.03 -6.31 -4.06
CA ALA A 203 -26.10 -5.18 -4.03
C ALA A 203 -26.30 -4.29 -5.27
N ASN A 204 -26.10 -2.98 -5.10
CA ASN A 204 -25.92 -2.08 -6.23
C ASN A 204 -24.42 -1.87 -6.45
N VAL A 205 -23.95 -2.05 -7.67
CA VAL A 205 -22.52 -1.93 -8.00
C VAL A 205 -22.33 -1.07 -9.24
N GLY A 206 -21.43 -0.10 -9.16
CA GLY A 206 -20.95 0.72 -10.26
C GLY A 206 -19.46 0.49 -10.52
N LEU A 207 -19.03 0.82 -11.74
CA LEU A 207 -17.63 0.78 -12.15
C LEU A 207 -17.23 2.12 -12.74
N ARG A 208 -16.21 2.73 -12.15
CA ARG A 208 -15.51 3.91 -12.61
C ARG A 208 -14.09 3.53 -13.03
N VAL A 209 -13.56 4.23 -14.01
CA VAL A 209 -12.18 4.10 -14.46
C VAL A 209 -11.55 5.48 -14.59
N PHE A 210 -10.24 5.57 -14.36
CA PHE A 210 -9.44 6.72 -14.75
C PHE A 210 -8.15 6.29 -15.44
N GLY A 211 -7.49 7.20 -16.15
CA GLY A 211 -6.22 6.90 -16.83
C GLY A 211 -6.37 6.06 -18.11
N HIS A 212 -7.58 5.64 -18.50
CA HIS A 212 -7.81 4.77 -19.67
C HIS A 212 -7.72 5.50 -21.02
N LEU A 213 -7.49 6.81 -21.03
CA LEU A 213 -7.31 7.64 -22.22
C LEU A 213 -6.03 8.48 -22.12
N GLY A 214 -5.59 8.99 -23.28
CA GLY A 214 -4.30 9.67 -23.41
C GLY A 214 -3.12 8.70 -23.36
N ASP A 215 -1.96 9.20 -22.94
CA ASP A 215 -0.75 8.44 -22.65
C ASP A 215 0.04 9.10 -21.49
N ASN A 216 1.13 8.47 -21.03
CA ASN A 216 1.98 8.99 -19.93
C ASN A 216 2.91 10.15 -20.33
N THR A 217 2.69 10.79 -21.48
CA THR A 217 3.44 12.00 -21.86
C THR A 217 2.84 13.24 -21.20
N ALA A 218 3.67 14.26 -20.99
CA ALA A 218 3.23 15.53 -20.43
C ALA A 218 2.17 16.22 -21.31
N GLU A 219 2.27 16.05 -22.63
CA GLU A 219 1.34 16.62 -23.62
C GLU A 219 -0.08 16.06 -23.48
N LYS A 220 -0.20 14.78 -23.10
CA LYS A 220 -1.48 14.08 -22.95
C LYS A 220 -2.01 14.06 -21.52
N ARG A 221 -1.26 14.62 -20.57
CA ARG A 221 -1.64 14.70 -19.15
C ARG A 221 -3.03 15.30 -18.95
N THR A 222 -3.37 16.42 -19.61
CA THR A 222 -4.69 17.04 -19.48
C THR A 222 -5.84 16.15 -19.97
N GLU A 223 -5.64 15.45 -21.09
CA GLU A 223 -6.62 14.49 -21.63
C GLU A 223 -6.82 13.34 -20.65
N SER A 224 -5.71 12.78 -20.17
CA SER A 224 -5.72 11.63 -19.28
C SER A 224 -6.30 11.93 -17.90
N CYS A 225 -5.89 13.04 -17.29
CA CYS A 225 -6.42 13.51 -16.01
C CYS A 225 -7.89 13.94 -16.08
N GLY A 226 -8.37 14.32 -17.27
CA GLY A 226 -9.79 14.57 -17.52
C GLY A 226 -10.62 13.28 -17.68
N ALA A 227 -9.98 12.18 -18.11
CA ALA A 227 -10.57 10.88 -18.35
C ALA A 227 -10.83 10.14 -17.03
N ASN A 228 -11.93 10.50 -16.39
CA ASN A 228 -12.43 9.84 -15.18
C ASN A 228 -13.93 9.58 -15.35
N GLU A 229 -14.27 8.35 -15.73
CA GLU A 229 -15.55 7.97 -16.34
C GLU A 229 -16.27 6.87 -15.55
N LEU A 230 -17.58 7.05 -15.34
CA LEU A 230 -18.45 6.02 -14.79
C LEU A 230 -18.93 5.12 -15.94
N LEU A 231 -18.23 4.01 -16.17
CA LEU A 231 -18.55 3.06 -17.24
C LEU A 231 -19.82 2.28 -16.96
N GLN A 232 -20.04 1.92 -15.69
CA GLN A 232 -21.27 1.28 -15.24
C GLN A 232 -21.88 2.09 -14.09
N PRO A 233 -23.10 2.62 -14.27
CA PRO A 233 -23.83 3.28 -13.19
C PRO A 233 -24.10 2.33 -12.02
N ILE A 234 -24.13 2.87 -10.81
CA ILE A 234 -24.42 2.12 -9.58
C ILE A 234 -25.87 1.66 -9.63
N THR A 235 -26.05 0.40 -10.03
CA THR A 235 -27.35 -0.25 -10.22
C THR A 235 -27.27 -1.69 -9.72
N LYS A 236 -28.41 -2.38 -9.62
CA LYS A 236 -28.44 -3.77 -9.15
C LYS A 236 -27.38 -4.62 -9.87
N LEU A 237 -26.61 -5.37 -9.08
CA LEU A 237 -25.45 -6.12 -9.52
C LEU A 237 -25.74 -6.98 -10.75
N ASP A 238 -25.08 -6.64 -11.84
CA ASP A 238 -25.00 -7.43 -13.06
C ASP A 238 -23.53 -7.79 -13.30
N ARG A 239 -23.14 -8.98 -12.83
CA ARG A 239 -21.74 -9.45 -12.83
C ARG A 239 -21.16 -9.51 -14.24
N GLU A 240 -21.93 -10.02 -15.20
CA GLU A 240 -21.48 -10.14 -16.59
C GLU A 240 -21.34 -8.77 -17.26
N LYS A 241 -22.25 -7.84 -16.97
CA LYS A 241 -22.15 -6.48 -17.50
C LYS A 241 -20.91 -5.75 -16.98
N ILE A 242 -20.64 -5.81 -15.67
CA ILE A 242 -19.42 -5.21 -15.09
C ILE A 242 -18.17 -5.85 -15.68
N LYS A 243 -18.11 -7.18 -15.74
CA LYS A 243 -17.01 -7.92 -16.35
C LYS A 243 -16.77 -7.50 -17.80
N SER A 244 -17.83 -7.42 -18.61
CA SER A 244 -17.74 -7.02 -20.01
C SER A 244 -17.23 -5.59 -20.20
N SER A 245 -17.56 -4.68 -19.26
CA SER A 245 -17.10 -3.30 -19.29
C SER A 245 -15.63 -3.13 -18.92
N MET A 246 -15.06 -4.06 -18.15
CA MET A 246 -13.63 -4.06 -17.82
C MET A 246 -12.75 -4.60 -18.95
N THR A 247 -13.26 -5.53 -19.77
CA THR A 247 -12.51 -6.18 -20.85
C THR A 247 -11.72 -5.21 -21.75
N PRO A 248 -12.32 -4.13 -22.31
CA PRO A 248 -11.61 -3.25 -23.24
C PRO A 248 -10.62 -2.28 -22.58
N ILE A 249 -10.63 -2.14 -21.25
CA ILE A 249 -9.81 -1.16 -20.54
C ILE A 249 -8.33 -1.51 -20.67
N GLN A 250 -7.51 -0.53 -21.08
CA GLN A 250 -6.06 -0.66 -21.21
C GLN A 250 -5.36 0.37 -20.31
N PRO A 251 -4.21 0.03 -19.71
CA PRO A 251 -3.42 0.94 -18.90
C PRO A 251 -2.64 1.90 -19.80
N THR A 252 -2.98 3.19 -19.81
CA THR A 252 -2.36 4.14 -20.76
C THR A 252 -1.96 5.47 -20.16
N GLY A 253 -2.72 5.98 -19.20
CA GLY A 253 -2.73 7.39 -18.86
C GLY A 253 -2.17 7.71 -17.48
N TRP A 254 -2.51 8.87 -16.92
CA TRP A 254 -2.04 9.38 -15.65
C TRP A 254 -2.99 9.04 -14.49
N THR A 255 -2.44 8.97 -13.28
CA THR A 255 -3.13 8.59 -12.04
C THR A 255 -3.93 9.75 -11.43
N SER A 256 -5.26 9.60 -11.31
CA SER A 256 -6.21 10.63 -10.83
C SER A 256 -7.05 10.16 -9.64
N VAL A 257 -6.41 10.01 -8.47
CA VAL A 257 -7.05 9.50 -7.24
C VAL A 257 -8.01 10.53 -6.63
N ALA A 258 -7.61 11.79 -6.52
CA ALA A 258 -8.40 12.87 -5.94
C ALA A 258 -9.72 13.06 -6.70
N LYS A 259 -9.67 13.10 -8.03
CA LYS A 259 -10.88 13.22 -8.86
C LYS A 259 -11.80 12.02 -8.73
N SER A 260 -11.22 10.83 -8.53
CA SER A 260 -11.99 9.61 -8.29
C SER A 260 -12.72 9.64 -6.95
N ILE A 261 -12.07 10.14 -5.90
CA ILE A 261 -12.72 10.36 -4.60
C ILE A 261 -13.87 11.35 -4.73
N GLU A 262 -13.63 12.50 -5.36
CA GLU A 262 -14.65 13.54 -5.57
C GLU A 262 -15.87 13.02 -6.34
N LYS A 263 -15.64 12.41 -7.52
CA LYS A 263 -16.73 11.95 -8.39
C LYS A 263 -17.45 10.73 -7.83
N GLY A 264 -16.72 9.76 -7.28
CA GLY A 264 -17.35 8.57 -6.70
C GLY A 264 -18.18 8.89 -5.46
N ALA A 265 -17.72 9.83 -4.62
CA ALA A 265 -18.52 10.34 -3.51
C ALA A 265 -19.80 11.05 -3.99
N SER A 266 -19.71 11.80 -5.09
CA SER A 266 -20.87 12.43 -5.73
C SER A 266 -21.86 11.40 -6.27
N ASP A 267 -21.39 10.34 -6.93
CA ASP A 267 -22.25 9.29 -7.47
C ASP A 267 -22.94 8.49 -6.36
N LEU A 268 -22.22 8.16 -5.29
CA LEU A 268 -22.79 7.50 -4.11
C LEU A 268 -23.74 8.41 -3.32
N SER A 269 -23.70 9.73 -3.55
CA SER A 269 -24.48 10.68 -2.75
C SER A 269 -26.00 10.58 -2.93
N GLN A 270 -26.44 9.92 -4.01
CA GLN A 270 -27.86 9.68 -4.27
C GLN A 270 -28.47 8.60 -3.34
N PHE A 271 -27.64 7.73 -2.77
CA PHE A 271 -28.07 6.66 -1.87
C PHE A 271 -28.10 7.15 -0.43
N THR A 272 -29.29 7.55 0.01
CA THR A 272 -29.52 8.21 1.31
C THR A 272 -30.45 7.41 2.23
N GLY A 273 -30.75 6.17 1.86
CA GLY A 273 -31.55 5.27 2.68
C GLY A 273 -30.90 5.04 4.04
N GLU A 274 -31.72 4.98 5.09
CA GLU A 274 -31.22 4.75 6.46
C GLU A 274 -30.43 3.42 6.57
N LYS A 275 -30.77 2.44 5.72
CA LYS A 275 -30.11 1.14 5.63
C LYS A 275 -29.01 1.06 4.57
N ASP A 276 -28.75 2.15 3.86
CA ASP A 276 -27.73 2.16 2.82
C ASP A 276 -26.34 2.11 3.47
N VAL A 277 -25.46 1.34 2.84
CA VAL A 277 -24.02 1.27 3.13
C VAL A 277 -23.32 1.62 1.82
N ASN A 278 -22.71 2.80 1.79
CA ASN A 278 -22.08 3.36 0.60
C ASN A 278 -20.58 3.17 0.70
N ILE A 279 -19.98 2.45 -0.25
CA ILE A 279 -18.55 2.14 -0.27
C ILE A 279 -17.97 2.63 -1.60
N LEU A 280 -16.96 3.48 -1.52
CA LEU A 280 -16.12 3.85 -2.66
C LEU A 280 -14.81 3.07 -2.54
N TYR A 281 -14.47 2.27 -3.55
CA TYR A 281 -13.35 1.36 -3.48
C TYR A 281 -12.38 1.59 -4.63
N ILE A 282 -11.16 2.02 -4.35
CA ILE A 282 -10.15 2.40 -5.34
C ILE A 282 -9.05 1.33 -5.39
N ILE A 283 -8.74 0.85 -6.59
CA ILE A 283 -7.63 -0.07 -6.85
C ILE A 283 -6.64 0.67 -7.73
N THR A 284 -5.43 0.95 -7.21
CA THR A 284 -4.41 1.81 -7.84
C THR A 284 -3.01 1.30 -7.52
N ASP A 285 -2.05 1.49 -8.44
CA ASP A 285 -0.63 1.18 -8.22
C ASP A 285 0.21 2.44 -7.97
N GLY A 286 -0.43 3.61 -7.91
CA GLY A 286 0.23 4.90 -8.00
C GLY A 286 -0.29 5.92 -7.01
N ILE A 287 0.49 7.00 -6.90
CA ILE A 287 0.07 8.22 -6.21
C ILE A 287 -0.46 9.22 -7.24
N GLU A 288 -1.16 10.24 -6.75
CA GLU A 288 -1.71 11.30 -7.59
C GLU A 288 -0.66 11.92 -8.51
N THR A 289 -0.91 11.86 -9.82
CA THR A 289 -0.08 12.49 -10.85
C THR A 289 -0.86 13.49 -11.71
N CYS A 290 -2.09 13.86 -11.31
CA CYS A 290 -2.96 14.82 -12.00
C CYS A 290 -3.18 16.14 -11.22
N ASP A 291 -2.23 16.52 -10.36
CA ASP A 291 -2.21 17.77 -9.58
C ASP A 291 -3.38 17.91 -8.57
N GLY A 292 -4.08 16.81 -8.26
CA GLY A 292 -5.07 16.76 -7.20
C GLY A 292 -4.46 16.68 -5.80
N ASP A 293 -5.32 16.82 -4.77
CA ASP A 293 -4.97 16.51 -3.37
C ASP A 293 -5.93 15.43 -2.85
N PRO A 294 -5.56 14.15 -2.96
CA PRO A 294 -6.43 13.05 -2.54
C PRO A 294 -6.70 13.03 -1.03
N VAL A 295 -5.76 13.51 -0.21
CA VAL A 295 -5.95 13.57 1.24
C VAL A 295 -7.03 14.60 1.56
N ALA A 296 -6.95 15.80 0.97
CA ALA A 296 -7.97 16.83 1.15
C ALA A 296 -9.35 16.41 0.61
N GLU A 297 -9.41 15.66 -0.50
CA GLU A 297 -10.68 15.11 -0.98
C GLU A 297 -11.24 14.02 -0.05
N ALA A 298 -10.39 13.14 0.48
CA ALA A 298 -10.80 12.11 1.42
C ALA A 298 -11.33 12.69 2.74
N GLU A 299 -10.72 13.76 3.27
CA GLU A 299 -11.20 14.44 4.48
C GLU A 299 -12.65 14.93 4.34
N LYS A 300 -13.09 15.31 3.14
CA LYS A 300 -14.47 15.75 2.89
C LYS A 300 -15.50 14.63 3.04
N LEU A 301 -15.08 13.37 2.98
CA LEU A 301 -15.97 12.23 3.21
C LEU A 301 -16.42 12.17 4.68
N LYS A 302 -15.56 12.61 5.62
CA LYS A 302 -15.90 12.69 7.04
C LYS A 302 -16.90 13.83 7.28
N GLY A 303 -18.09 13.49 7.76
CA GLY A 303 -19.14 14.45 8.09
C GLY A 303 -20.07 14.81 6.91
N GLY A 304 -19.90 14.19 5.74
CA GLY A 304 -20.86 14.27 4.65
C GLY A 304 -22.19 13.56 4.96
N LYS A 305 -23.28 13.98 4.31
CA LYS A 305 -24.63 13.39 4.53
C LYS A 305 -24.76 11.93 4.08
N THR A 306 -23.82 11.43 3.30
CA THR A 306 -23.93 10.16 2.56
C THR A 306 -23.07 9.03 3.12
N ASN A 307 -22.36 9.26 4.23
CA ASN A 307 -21.61 8.25 4.99
C ASN A 307 -20.87 7.24 4.09
N VAL A 308 -20.03 7.75 3.18
CA VAL A 308 -19.23 6.96 2.25
C VAL A 308 -18.02 6.40 2.99
N ILE A 309 -17.83 5.09 2.91
CA ILE A 309 -16.63 4.40 3.40
C ILE A 309 -15.63 4.30 2.24
N LEU A 310 -14.45 4.89 2.40
CA LEU A 310 -13.37 4.79 1.42
C LEU A 310 -12.58 3.50 1.63
N GLY A 311 -12.39 2.72 0.58
CA GLY A 311 -11.44 1.61 0.53
C GLY A 311 -10.38 1.91 -0.51
N ILE A 312 -9.10 1.69 -0.19
CA ILE A 312 -8.01 1.81 -1.15
C ILE A 312 -7.18 0.54 -1.12
N ILE A 313 -6.87 0.00 -2.30
CA ILE A 313 -5.86 -1.02 -2.46
C ILE A 313 -4.73 -0.51 -3.34
N GLY A 314 -3.53 -0.48 -2.75
CA GLY A 314 -2.27 -0.21 -3.43
C GLY A 314 -1.71 -1.46 -4.08
N LEU A 315 -1.52 -1.48 -5.39
CA LEU A 315 -0.92 -2.60 -6.13
C LEU A 315 0.58 -2.35 -6.33
N ASN A 316 1.42 -3.20 -5.74
CA ASN A 316 2.89 -3.14 -5.91
C ASN A 316 3.47 -1.72 -5.72
N VAL A 317 3.04 -1.06 -4.65
CA VAL A 317 3.42 0.32 -4.30
C VAL A 317 4.70 0.33 -3.47
N ASP A 318 5.55 1.35 -3.66
CA ASP A 318 6.72 1.59 -2.81
C ASP A 318 6.34 2.20 -1.45
N ALA A 319 7.31 2.43 -0.56
CA ALA A 319 7.07 2.95 0.80
C ALA A 319 6.33 4.28 0.81
N ASN A 320 6.73 5.19 -0.10
CA ASN A 320 6.20 6.54 -0.14
C ASN A 320 4.78 6.49 -0.70
N GLN A 321 4.56 5.66 -1.71
CA GLN A 321 3.25 5.41 -2.29
C GLN A 321 2.30 4.75 -1.27
N ASP A 322 2.74 3.69 -0.58
CA ASP A 322 2.00 2.99 0.47
C ASP A 322 1.58 3.93 1.60
N ALA A 323 2.53 4.70 2.14
CA ALA A 323 2.27 5.65 3.22
C ALA A 323 1.25 6.72 2.80
N LEU A 324 1.33 7.22 1.55
CA LEU A 324 0.38 8.21 1.06
C LEU A 324 -1.02 7.59 0.86
N LEU A 325 -1.12 6.42 0.24
CA LEU A 325 -2.41 5.73 0.06
C LEU A 325 -3.08 5.38 1.39
N ARG A 326 -2.29 4.97 2.39
CA ARG A 326 -2.75 4.78 3.76
C ARG A 326 -3.29 6.07 4.36
N GLN A 327 -2.53 7.16 4.24
CA GLN A 327 -2.96 8.48 4.73
C GLN A 327 -4.29 8.92 4.11
N ILE A 328 -4.48 8.68 2.80
CA ILE A 328 -5.72 9.01 2.09
C ILE A 328 -6.90 8.20 2.65
N ALA A 329 -6.74 6.89 2.84
CA ALA A 329 -7.79 6.06 3.42
C ALA A 329 -8.13 6.49 4.85
N GLU A 330 -7.11 6.75 5.68
CA GLU A 330 -7.29 7.23 7.06
C GLU A 330 -8.00 8.58 7.11
N ALA A 331 -7.65 9.50 6.21
CA ALA A 331 -8.31 10.79 6.04
C ALA A 331 -9.81 10.62 5.72
N GLY A 332 -10.15 9.65 4.87
CA GLY A 332 -11.52 9.25 4.56
C GLY A 332 -12.25 8.47 5.66
N GLY A 333 -11.57 8.08 6.74
CA GLY A 333 -12.15 7.21 7.78
C GLY A 333 -12.38 5.78 7.27
N GLY A 334 -11.63 5.42 6.25
CA GLY A 334 -11.72 4.22 5.46
C GLY A 334 -10.66 3.19 5.80
N TYR A 335 -10.44 2.27 4.87
CA TYR A 335 -9.49 1.18 5.00
C TYR A 335 -8.49 1.21 3.84
N TYR A 336 -7.22 1.01 4.17
CA TYR A 336 -6.16 0.81 3.19
C TYR A 336 -5.62 -0.60 3.31
N ALA A 337 -5.31 -1.20 2.17
CA ALA A 337 -4.46 -2.36 2.13
C ALA A 337 -3.45 -2.31 0.99
N SER A 338 -2.25 -2.79 1.29
CA SER A 338 -1.23 -3.04 0.28
C SER A 338 -1.43 -4.44 -0.28
N ALA A 339 -1.53 -4.53 -1.60
CA ALA A 339 -1.57 -5.76 -2.35
C ALA A 339 -0.30 -5.86 -3.20
N ASN A 340 0.78 -6.32 -2.56
CA ASN A 340 1.99 -6.75 -3.24
C ASN A 340 1.75 -8.05 -4.05
N GLU A 341 0.58 -8.67 -3.88
CA GLU A 341 0.17 -9.91 -4.55
C GLU A 341 -1.35 -9.95 -4.80
N ALA A 342 -1.76 -10.63 -5.88
CA ALA A 342 -3.16 -10.80 -6.29
C ALA A 342 -4.07 -11.36 -5.18
N ASP A 343 -3.52 -12.25 -4.35
CA ASP A 343 -4.18 -12.96 -3.26
C ASP A 343 -4.50 -12.05 -2.05
N THR A 344 -3.69 -11.01 -1.84
CA THR A 344 -3.89 -10.04 -0.76
C THR A 344 -5.05 -9.09 -1.10
N LEU A 345 -5.20 -8.73 -2.38
CA LEU A 345 -6.30 -7.92 -2.89
C LEU A 345 -7.65 -8.60 -2.55
N THR A 346 -7.84 -9.88 -2.86
CA THR A 346 -9.09 -10.61 -2.57
C THR A 346 -9.45 -10.64 -1.08
N SER A 347 -8.47 -10.81 -0.19
CA SER A 347 -8.67 -10.85 1.27
C SER A 347 -9.21 -9.53 1.85
N GLU A 348 -8.76 -8.41 1.31
CA GLU A 348 -9.13 -7.06 1.78
C GLU A 348 -10.49 -6.63 1.24
N LEU A 349 -10.84 -7.13 0.05
CA LEU A 349 -12.15 -6.94 -0.54
C LEU A 349 -13.24 -7.74 0.17
N TYR A 350 -12.91 -8.82 0.88
CA TYR A 350 -13.88 -9.52 1.73
C TYR A 350 -14.36 -8.71 2.94
N ARG A 351 -13.66 -7.62 3.33
CA ARG A 351 -14.19 -6.67 4.32
C ARG A 351 -15.47 -6.00 3.83
N ILE A 352 -15.61 -5.79 2.52
CA ILE A 352 -16.85 -5.34 1.87
C ILE A 352 -17.96 -6.36 2.09
N HIS A 353 -17.66 -7.65 1.96
CA HIS A 353 -18.61 -8.72 2.21
C HIS A 353 -19.11 -8.71 3.67
N GLU A 354 -18.25 -8.51 4.67
CA GLU A 354 -18.69 -8.43 6.07
C GLU A 354 -19.64 -7.25 6.34
N LEU A 355 -19.34 -6.09 5.75
CA LEU A 355 -20.18 -4.90 5.88
C LEU A 355 -21.52 -5.04 5.15
N ALA A 356 -21.56 -5.84 4.07
CA ALA A 356 -22.70 -5.98 3.18
C ALA A 356 -23.62 -7.18 3.47
N ASN A 357 -23.09 -8.29 3.97
CA ASN A 357 -23.77 -9.59 4.03
C ASN A 357 -24.11 -10.06 5.42
N ALA A 358 -24.20 -9.17 6.40
CA ALA A 358 -24.45 -9.59 7.77
C ALA A 358 -25.93 -9.97 8.00
N GLN A 359 -26.35 -11.12 7.46
CA GLN A 359 -27.38 -11.94 8.08
C GLN A 359 -26.77 -12.54 9.33
N TYR A 360 -27.00 -11.87 10.46
CA TYR A 360 -26.47 -12.32 11.73
C TYR A 360 -27.19 -13.58 12.22
N GLU A 361 -26.42 -14.67 12.38
CA GLU A 361 -26.90 -15.88 13.06
C GLU A 361 -26.92 -15.66 14.57
N TRP A 362 -28.03 -15.10 15.04
CA TRP A 362 -28.26 -14.80 16.45
C TRP A 362 -28.34 -16.09 17.28
N GLN A 363 -27.50 -16.17 18.31
CA GLN A 363 -27.42 -17.27 19.25
C GLN A 363 -27.23 -16.76 20.69
N THR A 364 -27.51 -17.60 21.69
CA THR A 364 -27.23 -17.25 23.08
C THR A 364 -25.73 -17.36 23.38
N LEU A 365 -25.14 -16.36 24.03
CA LEU A 365 -23.78 -16.43 24.52
C LEU A 365 -23.68 -17.43 25.68
N ASN A 366 -23.32 -18.67 25.35
CA ASN A 366 -23.07 -19.76 26.29
C ASN A 366 -21.55 -20.09 26.37
N ASP A 367 -21.19 -21.12 27.14
CA ASP A 367 -19.78 -21.52 27.28
C ASP A 367 -19.18 -22.03 25.96
N GLU A 368 -19.97 -22.65 25.10
CA GLU A 368 -19.52 -23.14 23.79
C GLU A 368 -19.09 -21.99 22.88
N VAL A 369 -19.93 -20.95 22.75
CA VAL A 369 -19.62 -19.75 21.97
C VAL A 369 -18.41 -19.01 22.54
N LEU A 370 -18.33 -18.89 23.86
CA LEU A 370 -17.20 -18.24 24.53
C LEU A 370 -15.89 -19.03 24.34
N ASN A 371 -15.95 -20.36 24.40
CA ASN A 371 -14.77 -21.21 24.16
C ASN A 371 -14.34 -21.18 22.70
N ARG A 372 -15.29 -21.15 21.75
CA ARG A 372 -15.00 -20.96 20.31
C ARG A 372 -14.27 -19.63 20.07
N LEU A 373 -14.77 -18.54 20.66
CA LEU A 373 -14.11 -17.24 20.61
C LEU A 373 -12.69 -17.31 21.18
N LYS A 374 -12.52 -17.81 22.41
CA LYS A 374 -11.20 -17.95 23.04
C LYS A 374 -10.22 -18.79 22.23
N ALA A 375 -10.69 -19.88 21.61
CA ALA A 375 -9.87 -20.71 20.75
C ALA A 375 -9.39 -19.96 19.50
N SER A 376 -10.29 -19.21 18.84
CA SER A 376 -9.91 -18.35 17.71
C SER A 376 -8.90 -17.28 18.12
N HIS A 377 -9.07 -16.65 19.28
CA HIS A 377 -8.12 -15.65 19.77
C HIS A 377 -6.77 -16.26 20.16
N ALA A 378 -6.75 -17.44 20.78
CA ALA A 378 -5.51 -18.15 21.08
C ALA A 378 -4.73 -18.50 19.81
N SER A 379 -5.44 -18.86 18.74
CA SER A 379 -4.85 -19.07 17.43
C SER A 379 -4.27 -17.77 16.85
N GLY A 380 -5.05 -16.70 16.80
CA GLY A 380 -4.58 -15.39 16.34
C GLY A 380 -3.33 -14.93 17.08
N ARG A 381 -3.31 -15.02 18.42
CA ARG A 381 -2.14 -14.65 19.23
C ARG A 381 -0.91 -15.50 18.91
N LEU A 382 -1.09 -16.81 18.73
CA LEU A 382 0.01 -17.71 18.35
C LEU A 382 0.63 -17.29 17.02
N TYR A 383 -0.19 -17.02 16.00
CA TYR A 383 0.28 -16.65 14.67
C TYR A 383 0.88 -15.25 14.60
N ASN A 384 0.27 -14.27 15.28
CA ASN A 384 0.87 -12.95 15.48
C ASN A 384 2.24 -13.07 16.19
N GLY A 385 2.35 -13.92 17.20
CA GLY A 385 3.59 -14.11 17.95
C GLY A 385 4.76 -14.58 17.08
N PHE A 386 4.49 -15.29 15.98
CA PHE A 386 5.55 -15.68 15.07
C PHE A 386 6.18 -14.47 14.36
N LEU A 387 5.43 -13.40 14.10
CA LEU A 387 5.89 -12.20 13.40
C LEU A 387 7.13 -11.56 14.04
N ALA A 388 7.39 -11.78 15.34
CA ALA A 388 8.63 -11.36 16.00
C ALA A 388 9.90 -11.90 15.32
N GLY A 389 9.83 -13.08 14.69
CA GLY A 389 10.96 -13.68 13.97
C GLY A 389 11.37 -12.95 12.68
N GLN A 390 10.54 -12.01 12.18
CA GLN A 390 10.82 -11.25 10.95
C GLN A 390 12.12 -10.43 11.04
N ALA A 391 12.40 -9.84 12.20
CA ALA A 391 13.61 -9.04 12.40
C ALA A 391 14.90 -9.85 12.26
N LEU A 392 14.89 -11.10 12.73
CA LEU A 392 16.01 -12.03 12.53
C LEU A 392 16.17 -12.40 11.05
N SER A 393 15.05 -12.62 10.32
CA SER A 393 15.10 -12.88 8.88
C SER A 393 15.72 -11.71 8.10
N GLU A 394 15.31 -10.48 8.39
CA GLU A 394 15.92 -9.28 7.80
C GLU A 394 17.41 -9.20 8.12
N ARG A 395 17.81 -9.48 9.38
CA ARG A 395 19.23 -9.48 9.78
C ARG A 395 20.06 -10.47 8.97
N ILE A 396 19.54 -11.66 8.72
CA ILE A 396 20.21 -12.69 7.92
C ILE A 396 20.34 -12.21 6.48
N ASN A 397 19.27 -11.66 5.90
CA ASN A 397 19.29 -11.14 4.53
C ASN A 397 20.29 -10.00 4.34
N ILE A 398 20.27 -9.01 5.25
CA ILE A 398 21.25 -7.90 5.26
C ILE A 398 22.67 -8.44 5.40
N GLY A 399 22.89 -9.43 6.26
CA GLY A 399 24.20 -10.08 6.44
C GLY A 399 24.71 -10.70 5.14
N SER A 400 23.88 -11.47 4.45
CA SER A 400 24.23 -12.04 3.14
C SER A 400 24.44 -10.96 2.07
N THR A 401 23.69 -9.85 2.09
CA THR A 401 23.95 -8.73 1.17
C THR A 401 25.32 -8.11 1.44
N ILE A 402 25.69 -7.91 2.70
CA ILE A 402 27.03 -7.43 3.10
C ILE A 402 28.13 -8.40 2.62
N GLU A 403 27.88 -9.71 2.63
CA GLU A 403 28.79 -10.72 2.06
C GLU A 403 28.95 -10.54 0.54
N CYS A 404 27.88 -10.28 -0.22
CA CYS A 404 27.98 -9.96 -1.64
C CYS A 404 28.84 -8.71 -1.89
N LEU A 405 28.75 -7.66 -1.06
CA LEU A 405 29.56 -6.45 -1.23
C LEU A 405 31.08 -6.69 -1.10
N GLN A 406 31.47 -7.79 -0.45
CA GLN A 406 32.87 -8.22 -0.29
C GLN A 406 33.34 -9.14 -1.43
N SER A 407 32.42 -9.62 -2.28
CA SER A 407 32.73 -10.60 -3.32
C SER A 407 33.67 -10.03 -4.38
N ASP A 408 34.31 -10.93 -5.13
CA ASP A 408 35.19 -10.53 -6.22
C ASP A 408 34.45 -9.78 -7.35
N ASP A 409 33.14 -9.95 -7.46
CA ASP A 409 32.30 -9.28 -8.48
C ASP A 409 32.04 -7.80 -8.15
N LEU A 410 31.92 -7.46 -6.86
CA LEU A 410 31.57 -6.10 -6.42
C LEU A 410 32.75 -5.34 -5.85
N LYS A 411 33.52 -5.95 -4.93
CA LYS A 411 34.64 -5.31 -4.21
C LYS A 411 34.30 -3.92 -3.65
N ILE A 412 33.06 -3.72 -3.20
CA ILE A 412 32.58 -2.44 -2.69
C ILE A 412 33.17 -2.17 -1.31
N ILE A 413 33.30 -3.20 -0.48
CA ILE A 413 33.92 -3.08 0.85
C ILE A 413 35.04 -4.11 1.00
N LYS A 414 36.02 -3.78 1.84
CA LYS A 414 37.11 -4.70 2.18
C LYS A 414 36.60 -5.88 3.03
N PRO A 415 36.96 -7.14 2.69
CA PRO A 415 36.59 -8.30 3.49
C PRO A 415 37.04 -8.17 4.95
N PHE A 416 36.13 -8.37 5.89
CA PHE A 416 36.35 -8.28 7.34
C PHE A 416 36.96 -6.94 7.83
N GLY A 417 36.85 -5.88 7.02
CA GLY A 417 37.32 -4.53 7.32
C GLY A 417 36.50 -3.80 8.39
N ASN A 418 36.85 -2.54 8.67
CA ASN A 418 36.12 -1.69 9.61
C ASN A 418 34.71 -1.37 9.09
N VAL A 419 34.57 -1.12 7.78
CA VAL A 419 33.25 -0.87 7.16
C VAL A 419 32.35 -2.09 7.30
N TYR A 420 32.87 -3.30 7.03
CA TYR A 420 32.13 -4.55 7.27
C TYR A 420 31.63 -4.66 8.71
N LYS A 421 32.51 -4.46 9.69
CA LYS A 421 32.15 -4.55 11.12
C LYS A 421 31.11 -3.49 11.51
N ALA A 422 31.20 -2.29 10.94
CA ALA A 422 30.25 -1.21 11.19
C ALA A 422 28.87 -1.54 10.61
N LEU A 423 28.80 -2.07 9.38
CA LEU A 423 27.56 -2.51 8.75
C LEU A 423 26.92 -3.68 9.50
N ASP A 424 27.71 -4.68 9.90
CA ASP A 424 27.24 -5.84 10.68
C ASP A 424 26.68 -5.41 12.04
N LYS A 425 27.37 -4.48 12.72
CA LYS A 425 26.89 -3.86 13.96
C LYS A 425 25.57 -3.13 13.76
N LYS A 426 25.45 -2.31 12.71
CA LYS A 426 24.20 -1.60 12.37
C LYS A 426 23.06 -2.56 12.09
N ALA A 427 23.32 -3.65 11.36
CA ALA A 427 22.32 -4.69 11.11
C ALA A 427 21.84 -5.34 12.42
N GLY A 428 22.75 -5.65 13.35
CA GLY A 428 22.41 -6.18 14.67
C GLY A 428 21.68 -5.19 15.59
N GLU A 429 22.04 -3.90 15.54
CA GLU A 429 21.32 -2.84 16.25
C GLU A 429 19.89 -2.68 15.72
N ARG A 430 19.72 -2.66 14.39
CA ARG A 430 18.41 -2.63 13.71
C ARG A 430 17.54 -3.82 14.11
N GLN A 431 18.06 -5.04 14.07
CA GLN A 431 17.33 -6.23 14.50
C GLN A 431 16.73 -6.05 15.91
N LYS A 432 17.56 -5.68 16.89
CA LYS A 432 17.12 -5.52 18.29
C LYS A 432 16.05 -4.45 18.44
N ILE A 433 16.18 -3.35 17.71
CA ILE A 433 15.19 -2.27 17.72
C ILE A 433 13.86 -2.78 17.18
N ILE A 434 13.86 -3.48 16.03
CA ILE A 434 12.63 -3.95 15.41
C ILE A 434 11.98 -5.09 16.20
N GLU A 435 12.77 -6.06 16.71
CA GLU A 435 12.26 -7.10 17.64
C GLU A 435 11.52 -6.46 18.80
N LYS A 436 12.11 -5.41 19.41
CA LYS A 436 11.48 -4.71 20.52
C LYS A 436 10.17 -4.01 20.12
N LEU A 437 10.13 -3.35 18.96
CA LEU A 437 8.92 -2.72 18.44
C LEU A 437 7.80 -3.74 18.20
N LEU A 438 8.12 -4.91 17.65
CA LEU A 438 7.17 -6.00 17.42
C LEU A 438 6.68 -6.59 18.74
N GLU A 439 7.58 -6.85 19.71
CA GLU A 439 7.23 -7.33 21.04
C GLU A 439 6.29 -6.37 21.78
N ASP A 440 6.58 -5.06 21.74
CA ASP A 440 5.76 -4.04 22.38
C ASP A 440 4.36 -4.00 21.75
N LYS A 441 4.26 -4.09 20.42
CA LYS A 441 2.97 -4.15 19.73
C LYS A 441 2.20 -5.43 20.05
N LEU A 442 2.86 -6.58 20.09
CA LEU A 442 2.23 -7.86 20.47
C LEU A 442 1.67 -7.80 21.89
N ALA A 443 2.40 -7.20 22.82
CA ALA A 443 1.95 -7.02 24.21
C ALA A 443 0.75 -6.07 24.31
N GLU A 444 0.70 -5.02 23.48
CA GLU A 444 -0.47 -4.13 23.38
C GLU A 444 -1.72 -4.91 22.95
N VAL A 445 -1.62 -5.69 21.87
CA VAL A 445 -2.72 -6.51 21.36
C VAL A 445 -3.15 -7.58 22.36
N GLU A 446 -2.20 -8.26 23.03
CA GLU A 446 -2.50 -9.26 24.05
C GLU A 446 -3.26 -8.66 25.25
N LYS A 447 -2.89 -7.45 25.67
CA LYS A 447 -3.62 -6.74 26.73
C LYS A 447 -5.04 -6.40 26.29
N ALA A 448 -5.21 -5.82 25.11
CA ALA A 448 -6.52 -5.49 24.56
C ALA A 448 -7.38 -6.75 24.41
N ASP A 449 -6.79 -7.86 23.99
CA ASP A 449 -7.45 -9.16 23.87
C ASP A 449 -8.00 -9.65 25.21
N ALA A 450 -7.16 -9.64 26.25
CA ALA A 450 -7.55 -10.05 27.59
C ALA A 450 -8.73 -9.20 28.13
N GLU A 451 -8.71 -7.89 27.89
CA GLU A 451 -9.79 -6.98 28.24
C GLU A 451 -11.08 -7.29 27.48
N TYR A 452 -10.97 -7.52 26.16
CA TYR A 452 -12.11 -7.88 25.32
C TYR A 452 -12.75 -9.21 25.73
N ILE A 453 -11.96 -10.28 25.90
CA ILE A 453 -12.47 -11.59 26.34
C ILE A 453 -13.14 -11.50 27.71
N LYS A 454 -12.58 -10.71 28.64
CA LYS A 454 -13.20 -10.46 29.95
C LYS A 454 -14.53 -9.73 29.81
N SER A 455 -14.60 -8.71 28.94
CA SER A 455 -15.82 -7.94 28.69
C SER A 455 -16.94 -8.83 28.14
N VAL A 456 -16.62 -9.72 27.20
CA VAL A 456 -17.56 -10.67 26.60
C VAL A 456 -18.04 -11.68 27.63
N ALA A 457 -17.12 -12.25 28.42
CA ALA A 457 -17.48 -13.25 29.44
C ALA A 457 -18.45 -12.70 30.50
N GLY A 458 -18.37 -11.41 30.83
CA GLY A 458 -19.28 -10.73 31.75
C GLY A 458 -20.72 -10.60 31.24
N ARG A 459 -20.98 -10.87 29.96
CA ARG A 459 -22.27 -10.72 29.28
C ARG A 459 -22.93 -12.04 28.92
N LYS A 460 -22.49 -13.14 29.55
CA LYS A 460 -23.04 -14.49 29.33
C LYS A 460 -24.57 -14.50 29.47
N GLY A 461 -25.24 -15.18 28.53
CA GLY A 461 -26.70 -15.23 28.43
C GLY A 461 -27.32 -14.18 27.52
N GLU A 462 -26.56 -13.17 27.05
CA GLU A 462 -27.05 -12.25 26.02
C GLU A 462 -27.11 -12.88 24.63
N THR A 463 -27.95 -12.34 23.75
CA THR A 463 -28.00 -12.73 22.34
C THR A 463 -26.87 -12.07 21.57
N VAL A 464 -26.09 -12.88 20.88
CA VAL A 464 -24.91 -12.48 20.12
C VAL A 464 -24.91 -13.12 18.74
N ALA A 465 -24.16 -12.55 17.81
CA ALA A 465 -23.78 -13.18 16.57
C ALA A 465 -22.26 -13.32 16.53
N TYR A 466 -21.79 -14.49 16.11
CA TYR A 466 -20.37 -14.81 16.02
C TYR A 466 -19.85 -14.47 14.64
N MET A 467 -18.84 -13.60 14.61
CA MET A 467 -18.13 -13.23 13.40
C MET A 467 -16.81 -14.01 13.37
N PRO A 468 -16.55 -14.83 12.34
CA PRO A 468 -15.32 -15.60 12.23
C PRO A 468 -14.11 -14.69 12.02
N SER A 469 -12.92 -15.21 12.33
CA SER A 469 -11.65 -14.51 12.10
C SER A 469 -11.45 -14.15 10.62
N THR A 470 -10.97 -12.93 10.38
CA THR A 470 -10.50 -12.44 9.08
C THR A 470 -8.99 -12.37 8.97
N SER A 471 -8.30 -12.98 9.93
CA SER A 471 -6.85 -12.97 10.02
C SER A 471 -6.18 -13.51 8.76
N ARG A 472 -5.12 -12.84 8.32
CA ARG A 472 -4.28 -13.24 7.17
C ARG A 472 -3.03 -14.00 7.61
N VAL A 473 -2.73 -14.00 8.91
CA VAL A 473 -1.59 -14.70 9.49
C VAL A 473 -1.99 -16.00 10.19
N ASP A 474 -3.25 -16.12 10.63
CA ASP A 474 -3.77 -17.33 11.28
C ASP A 474 -4.19 -18.39 10.25
N LYS A 475 -3.46 -19.52 10.21
CA LYS A 475 -3.75 -20.60 9.25
C LYS A 475 -5.15 -21.21 9.31
N PHE A 476 -5.87 -21.01 10.42
CA PHE A 476 -7.23 -21.52 10.58
C PHE A 476 -8.30 -20.50 10.13
N SER A 477 -7.88 -19.29 9.77
CA SER A 477 -8.73 -18.32 9.11
C SER A 477 -9.04 -18.76 7.68
N ARG A 478 -10.28 -18.53 7.22
CA ARG A 478 -10.66 -18.74 5.82
C ARG A 478 -9.96 -17.77 4.85
N TYR A 479 -9.32 -16.74 5.38
CA TYR A 479 -8.61 -15.69 4.65
C TYR A 479 -7.09 -15.86 4.71
N TYR A 480 -6.62 -16.92 5.36
CA TYR A 480 -5.21 -17.22 5.35
C TYR A 480 -4.81 -17.81 4.00
N ILE A 481 -3.75 -17.22 3.47
CA ILE A 481 -3.09 -17.69 2.26
C ILE A 481 -1.68 -18.07 2.69
N LYS A 482 -1.33 -19.34 2.46
CA LYS A 482 -0.01 -19.87 2.80
C LYS A 482 1.06 -19.02 2.15
N ARG A 483 2.12 -18.70 2.88
CA ARG A 483 3.24 -17.91 2.35
C ARG A 483 3.94 -18.60 1.17
N GLU A 484 3.78 -19.90 1.01
CA GLU A 484 4.25 -20.66 -0.15
C GLU A 484 3.34 -20.58 -1.38
N GLU A 485 2.05 -20.36 -1.14
CA GLU A 485 1.02 -20.24 -2.18
C GLU A 485 0.87 -18.77 -2.60
N ARG A 486 1.24 -17.84 -1.72
CA ARG A 486 1.64 -16.47 -2.02
C ARG A 486 2.73 -16.51 -3.07
N PRO A 487 2.46 -16.06 -4.30
CA PRO A 487 3.30 -16.53 -5.40
C PRO A 487 4.76 -16.04 -5.30
N ASP A 488 5.72 -16.91 -5.62
CA ASP A 488 7.16 -16.63 -5.55
C ASP A 488 7.58 -15.48 -6.47
N THR A 489 8.28 -14.50 -5.91
CA THR A 489 8.82 -13.32 -6.59
C THR A 489 9.97 -13.62 -7.55
N THR A 490 10.67 -14.75 -7.38
CA THR A 490 11.98 -14.95 -8.01
C THR A 490 11.93 -15.17 -9.53
N ALA A 491 10.98 -15.96 -10.06
CA ALA A 491 10.96 -16.32 -11.49
C ALA A 491 10.37 -15.23 -12.41
N ALA A 492 9.49 -14.38 -11.89
CA ALA A 492 8.90 -13.27 -12.64
C ALA A 492 9.78 -12.01 -12.59
N GLN A 493 10.37 -11.70 -11.43
CA GLN A 493 11.36 -10.62 -11.31
C GLN A 493 12.64 -10.91 -12.11
N GLN A 494 12.99 -12.18 -12.34
CA GLN A 494 14.03 -12.61 -13.29
C GLN A 494 13.78 -12.12 -14.72
N LYS A 495 12.53 -12.17 -15.19
CA LYS A 495 12.15 -11.67 -16.53
C LYS A 495 12.06 -10.15 -16.58
N ASP A 496 11.56 -9.52 -15.52
CA ASP A 496 11.40 -8.06 -15.47
C ASP A 496 12.73 -7.33 -15.31
N GLY A 497 13.63 -7.89 -14.48
CA GLY A 497 15.01 -7.42 -14.39
C GLY A 497 15.76 -7.53 -15.72
N GLN A 498 15.51 -8.58 -16.51
CA GLN A 498 16.10 -8.74 -17.85
C GLN A 498 15.50 -7.75 -18.87
N LYS A 499 14.18 -7.59 -18.92
CA LYS A 499 13.50 -6.64 -19.83
C LYS A 499 13.82 -5.17 -19.52
N LEU A 500 14.00 -4.81 -18.25
CA LEU A 500 14.42 -3.46 -17.83
C LEU A 500 15.89 -3.18 -18.21
N GLU A 501 16.73 -4.20 -18.35
CA GLU A 501 18.10 -4.07 -18.86
C GLU A 501 18.15 -3.95 -20.39
N GLU A 502 17.31 -4.68 -21.10
CA GLU A 502 17.19 -4.56 -22.56
C GLU A 502 16.75 -3.15 -22.99
N LYS A 503 15.92 -2.49 -22.18
CA LYS A 503 15.48 -1.10 -22.41
C LYS A 503 16.46 -0.02 -21.93
N ARG A 504 17.52 -0.38 -21.19
CA ARG A 504 18.51 0.57 -20.63
C ARG A 504 19.83 0.61 -21.40
N GLN A 505 20.01 -0.23 -22.42
CA GLN A 505 21.14 -0.11 -23.33
C GLN A 505 20.81 0.95 -24.39
N PRO A 506 21.55 2.07 -24.49
CA PRO A 506 21.48 2.88 -25.69
C PRO A 506 22.01 2.02 -26.85
N ASP A 507 21.26 1.99 -27.96
CA ASP A 507 21.69 1.37 -29.21
C ASP A 507 23.16 1.77 -29.51
N LYS A 508 24.03 0.77 -29.67
CA LYS A 508 25.43 0.97 -30.04
C LYS A 508 25.60 1.33 -31.51
#